data_AF-A0A0F9KB95-F1
#
_entry.id   AF-A0A0F9KB95-F1
#
_cell.length_a   1.000
_cell.length_b   1.000
_cell.length_c   1.000
_cell.angle_alpha   90.00
_cell.angle_beta   90.00
_cell.angle_gamma   90.00
#
_symmetry.space_group_name_H-M   'P 1'
#
loop_
_entity.id
_entity.type
_entity.pdbx_description
1 polymer ?
#
loop_
_entity_poly.entity_id
_entity_poly.type
_entity_poly.pdbx_seq_one_letter_code
_entity_poly.pdbx_strand_id
1 'polypeptide(L)' 'MRALITGITGQDGALLAQLLLGKGYQVYGTYRRLSTPNFWRLQHLGILAKVSLVPADLIDLASLVEAIRVSDPDEV' A
#
# COMPACT_ATOMS: atom_id res chain seq x y z
N MET A 1 -3.20 -4.84 14.05
CA MET A 1 -4.00 -5.08 12.84
C MET A 1 -3.18 -4.70 11.62
N ARG A 2 -3.39 -5.41 10.51
CA ARG A 2 -2.74 -5.22 9.21
C ARG A 2 -3.78 -4.75 8.20
N ALA A 3 -3.46 -3.71 7.46
CA ALA A 3 -4.33 -3.20 6.39
C ALA A 3 -3.59 -3.25 5.06
N LEU A 4 -4.29 -3.69 4.00
CA LEU A 4 -3.79 -3.69 2.64
C LEU A 4 -4.50 -2.62 1.82
N ILE A 5 -3.82 -1.51 1.52
CA ILE A 5 -4.41 -0.44 0.70
C ILE A 5 -4.10 -0.68 -0.77
N THR A 6 -5.14 -0.92 -1.57
CA THR A 6 -4.98 -0.90 -3.03
C THR A 6 -4.85 0.53 -3.55
N GLY A 7 -3.92 0.78 -4.47
CA GLY A 7 -3.71 2.13 -5.01
C GLY A 7 -3.10 3.12 -4.01
N ILE A 8 -2.21 2.66 -3.12
CA ILE A 8 -1.61 3.47 -2.05
C ILE A 8 -0.86 4.72 -2.54
N THR A 9 -0.44 4.74 -3.79
CA THR A 9 0.25 5.89 -4.42
C THR A 9 -0.71 7.03 -4.80
N GLY A 10 -2.02 6.79 -4.76
CA GLY A 10 -3.08 7.79 -4.95
C GLY A 10 -3.14 8.81 -3.82
N GLN A 11 -4.01 9.81 -3.97
CA GLN A 11 -4.22 10.82 -2.92
C GLN A 11 -4.87 10.18 -1.69
N ASP A 12 -6.01 9.51 -1.89
CA ASP A 12 -6.78 8.91 -0.80
C ASP A 12 -5.99 7.77 -0.13
N GLY A 13 -5.33 6.93 -0.92
CA GLY A 13 -4.50 5.84 -0.41
C GLY A 13 -3.35 6.34 0.48
N ALA A 14 -2.69 7.44 0.10
CA ALA A 14 -1.60 8.02 0.88
C ALA A 14 -2.09 8.64 2.20
N LEU A 15 -3.24 9.33 2.18
CA LEU A 15 -3.85 9.90 3.38
C LEU A 15 -4.40 8.82 4.31
N LEU A 16 -5.04 7.79 3.77
CA LEU A 16 -5.52 6.64 4.52
C LEU A 16 -4.36 5.89 5.18
N ALA A 17 -3.27 5.68 4.45
CA ALA A 17 -2.06 5.07 5.00
C ALA A 17 -1.53 5.88 6.20
N GLN A 18 -1.45 7.21 6.09
CA GLN A 18 -1.03 8.06 7.21
C GLN A 18 -1.96 7.92 8.42
N LEU A 19 -3.28 7.93 8.20
CA LEU A 19 -4.28 7.79 9.25
C LEU A 19 -4.15 6.44 9.96
N LEU A 20 -4.05 5.33 9.21
CA LEU A 20 -3.96 3.98 9.77
C LEU A 20 -2.64 3.75 10.50
N LEU A 21 -1.52 4.25 9.97
CA LEU A 21 -0.24 4.25 10.68
C LEU A 21 -0.34 5.01 12.01
N GLY A 22 -1.04 6.16 12.03
CA GLY A 22 -1.29 6.92 13.26
C GLY A 22 -2.14 6.17 14.30
N LYS A 23 -2.96 5.21 13.85
CA LYS A 23 -3.75 4.31 14.71
C LYS A 23 -2.98 3.05 15.13
N GLY A 24 -1.71 2.89 14.74
CA GLY A 24 -0.89 1.73 15.08
C GLY A 24 -1.10 0.51 14.18
N TYR A 25 -1.71 0.68 13.01
CA TYR A 25 -1.82 -0.39 12.01
C TYR A 25 -0.47 -0.61 11.32
N GLN A 26 -0.21 -1.86 10.96
CA GLN A 26 0.81 -2.18 9.97
C GLN A 26 0.20 -2.03 8.58
N VAL A 27 0.70 -1.07 7.81
CA VAL A 27 0.13 -0.74 6.50
C VAL A 27 0.96 -1.37 5.38
N TYR A 28 0.29 -2.18 4.59
CA TYR A 28 0.74 -2.67 3.30
C TYR A 28 0.04 -1.89 2.21
N GLY A 29 0.70 -1.66 1.08
CA GLY A 29 0.06 -1.00 -0.04
C GLY A 29 0.52 -1.51 -1.38
N THR A 30 -0.43 -1.62 -2.30
CA THR A 30 -0.12 -2.08 -3.64
C THR A 30 0.25 -0.95 -4.57
N TYR A 31 1.23 -1.20 -5.43
CA TYR A 31 1.59 -0.30 -6.51
C TYR A 31 1.76 -1.07 -7.82
N ARG A 32 1.40 -0.44 -8.95
CA ARG A 32 1.62 -1.03 -10.26
C ARG A 32 3.10 -1.00 -10.60
N ARG A 33 3.62 -2.09 -11.17
CA ARG A 33 5.00 -2.12 -11.70
C ARG A 33 5.10 -1.21 -12.91
N LEU A 34 5.76 -0.07 -12.73
CA LEU A 34 6.10 0.88 -13.78
C LEU A 34 7.63 1.00 -13.86
N SER A 35 8.16 1.40 -15.02
CA SER A 35 9.60 1.61 -15.24
C SER A 35 10.20 2.62 -14.24
N THR A 36 9.39 3.54 -13.75
CA THR A 36 9.74 4.42 -12.63
C THR A 36 8.56 4.44 -11.66
N PRO A 37 8.69 3.84 -10.47
CA PRO A 37 7.62 3.87 -9.49
C PRO A 37 7.47 5.29 -8.92
N ASN A 38 6.23 5.70 -8.66
CA ASN A 38 5.93 7.04 -8.19
C ASN A 38 5.39 7.03 -6.75
N PHE A 39 6.25 7.37 -5.79
CA PHE A 39 5.93 7.36 -4.36
C PHE A 39 5.95 8.74 -3.71
N TRP A 40 5.93 9.81 -4.51
CA TRP A 40 6.12 11.19 -4.03
C TRP A 40 5.15 11.59 -2.91
N ARG A 41 3.89 11.13 -2.95
CA ARG A 41 2.90 11.42 -1.89
C ARG A 41 3.31 10.79 -0.55
N LEU A 42 3.75 9.53 -0.58
CA LEU A 42 4.21 8.82 0.62
C LEU A 42 5.51 9.45 1.17
N GLN A 43 6.38 9.95 0.29
CA GLN A 43 7.58 10.69 0.66
C GLN A 43 7.23 12.04 1.29
N HIS A 44 6.34 12.81 0.66
CA HIS A 44 5.88 14.10 1.16
C HIS A 44 5.25 13.99 2.55
N LEU A 45 4.47 12.92 2.78
CA LEU A 45 3.88 12.62 4.09
C LEU A 45 4.85 11.99 5.09
N GLY A 46 6.09 11.67 4.70
CA GLY A 46 7.11 11.07 5.56
C GLY A 46 6.77 9.63 6.01
N ILE A 47 5.91 8.93 5.26
CA ILE A 47 5.45 7.58 5.61
C ILE A 47 6.00 6.48 4.71
N LEU A 48 6.74 6.82 3.65
CA LEU A 48 7.26 5.83 2.69
C LEU A 48 8.01 4.67 3.39
N ALA A 49 8.86 4.97 4.37
CA ALA A 49 9.63 3.96 5.10
C ALA A 49 8.80 3.14 6.12
N LYS A 50 7.57 3.58 6.41
CA LYS A 50 6.65 2.92 7.36
C LYS A 50 5.63 2.02 6.67
N VAL A 51 5.56 2.07 5.34
CA VAL A 51 4.62 1.32 4.52
C VAL A 51 5.37 0.17 3.84
N SER A 52 4.79 -1.03 3.89
CA SER A 52 5.30 -2.17 3.12
C SER A 52 4.68 -2.18 1.72
N LEU A 53 5.49 -1.89 0.71
CA LEU A 53 5.00 -1.79 -0.67
C LEU A 53 5.08 -3.14 -1.39
N VAL A 54 3.95 -3.58 -1.94
CA VAL A 54 3.85 -4.83 -2.69
C VAL A 54 3.46 -4.54 -4.14
N PRO A 55 4.22 -5.01 -5.14
CA PRO A 55 3.83 -4.82 -6.52
C PRO A 55 2.59 -5.66 -6.84
N ALA A 56 1.50 -5.02 -7.27
CA ALA A 56 0.31 -5.71 -7.76
C ALA A 56 -0.47 -4.85 -8.77
N ASP A 57 -1.20 -5.52 -9.65
CA ASP A 57 -2.13 -4.88 -10.58
C ASP A 57 -3.54 -5.42 -10.37
N LEU A 58 -4.54 -4.54 -10.43
CA LEU A 58 -5.94 -4.90 -10.16
C LEU A 58 -6.53 -5.84 -11.22
N ILE A 59 -5.93 -5.87 -12.41
CA ILE A 59 -6.34 -6.78 -13.49
C ILE A 59 -5.60 -8.13 -13.45
N ASP A 60 -4.53 -8.25 -12.66
CA ASP A 60 -3.75 -9.47 -12.52
C ASP A 60 -4.05 -10.16 -11.19
N LEU A 61 -4.96 -11.14 -11.25
CA LEU A 61 -5.41 -11.92 -10.09
C LEU A 61 -4.24 -12.57 -9.33
N ALA A 62 -3.22 -13.08 -10.02
CA ALA A 62 -2.10 -13.74 -9.35
C ALA A 62 -1.32 -12.75 -8.48
N SER A 63 -1.13 -11.53 -8.96
CA SER A 63 -0.46 -10.48 -8.19
C SER A 63 -1.27 -10.01 -6.98
N LEU A 64 -2.60 -9.96 -7.09
CA LEU A 64 -3.47 -9.61 -5.96
C LEU A 64 -3.51 -10.70 -4.90
N VAL A 65 -3.58 -11.96 -5.31
CA VAL A 65 -3.51 -13.11 -4.41
C VAL A 65 -2.18 -13.10 -3.65
N GLU A 66 -1.07 -12.83 -4.34
CA GLU A 66 0.24 -12.69 -3.69
C GLU A 66 0.26 -11.52 -2.71
N ALA A 67 -0.30 -10.36 -3.09
CA ALA A 67 -0.36 -9.20 -2.22
C ALA A 67 -1.12 -9.49 -0.93
N ILE A 68 -2.30 -10.12 -1.03
CA ILE A 68 -3.08 -10.55 0.13
C ILE A 68 -2.28 -11.55 0.97
N ARG A 69 -1.66 -12.54 0.35
CA ARG A 69 -0.88 -13.57 1.07
C ARG A 69 0.30 -12.98 1.84
N VAL A 70 1.02 -12.03 1.25
CA VAL A 70 2.18 -11.38 1.87
C VAL A 70 1.75 -10.41 2.98
N SER A 71 0.67 -9.65 2.77
CA SER A 71 0.19 -8.70 3.77
C SER A 71 -0.62 -9.34 4.89
N ASP A 72 -1.24 -10.49 4.63
CA ASP A 72 -2.17 -11.22 5.52
C ASP A 72 -3.10 -10.25 6.28
N PRO A 73 -3.88 -9.43 5.55
CA PRO A 73 -4.51 -8.25 6.10
C PRO A 73 -5.79 -8.60 6.85
N ASP A 74 -6.07 -7.85 7.93
CA ASP A 74 -7.36 -7.88 8.61
C ASP A 74 -8.42 -7.06 7.84
N GLU A 75 -7.97 -6.05 7.09
CA GLU A 75 -8.79 -5.13 6.29
C GLU A 75 -8.12 -4.84 4.94
N VAL A 76 -8.92 -4.76 3.86
CA VAL A 76 -8.49 -4.39 2.50
C VAL A 76 -9.23 -3.14 2.05
#